data_AF-A0A0D8XCV1-F1
#
_entry.id   AF-A0A0D8XCV1-F1
#
_cell.length_a   1.000
_cell.length_b   1.000
_cell.length_c   1.000
_cell.angle_alpha   90.00
_cell.angle_beta   90.00
_cell.angle_gamma   90.00
#
_symmetry.space_group_name_H-M   'P 1'
#
loop_
_entity.id
_entity.type
_entity.pdbx_description
1 polymer ?
#
loop_
_entity_poly.entity_id
_entity_poly.type
_entity_poly.pdbx_seq_one_letter_code
_entity_poly.pdbx_strand_id
1 'polypeptide(L)'
;MTNKLKPRQIIAILQHYAPSDDFEERDVDADLLMMIQRRLNQRANANGMNAEDQNTLIVMGTYLQPFDCHCFVHSDFPLQTLSLPTCLHLQQFCSGRTQIL
;
A
#
# COMPACT_ATOMS: atom_id res chain seq x y z
N MET A 1 6.45 -18.80 7.55
CA MET A 1 5.23 -18.02 7.28
C MET A 1 5.26 -16.59 7.81
N THR A 2 6.08 -16.24 8.83
CA THR A 2 6.21 -14.86 9.36
C THR A 2 7.34 -14.04 8.73
N ASN A 3 7.68 -14.32 7.47
CA ASN A 3 8.80 -13.66 6.77
C ASN A 3 8.51 -12.21 6.39
N LYS A 4 7.24 -11.82 6.30
CA LYS A 4 6.82 -10.44 5.98
C LYS A 4 6.73 -9.52 7.20
N LEU A 5 6.76 -10.07 8.42
CA LEU A 5 6.64 -9.32 9.66
C LEU A 5 8.01 -9.05 10.28
N LYS A 6 8.20 -7.83 10.79
CA LYS A 6 9.40 -7.42 11.52
C LYS A 6 9.43 -8.08 12.91
N PRO A 7 10.63 -8.31 13.50
CA PRO A 7 10.75 -8.95 14.81
C PRO A 7 9.88 -8.33 15.90
N ARG A 8 9.88 -7.00 16.03
CA ARG A 8 9.07 -6.29 17.02
C ARG A 8 7.57 -6.51 16.84
N GLN A 9 7.10 -6.62 15.59
CA GLN A 9 5.69 -6.86 15.27
C GLN A 9 5.25 -8.25 15.71
N ILE A 10 6.07 -9.27 15.43
CA ILE A 10 5.78 -10.66 15.82
C ILE A 10 5.70 -10.78 17.35
N ILE A 11 6.66 -10.19 18.07
CA ILE A 11 6.63 -10.20 19.54
C ILE A 11 5.42 -9.45 20.08
N ALA A 12 5.09 -8.28 19.53
CA ALA A 12 3.94 -7.51 20.00
C ALA A 12 2.62 -8.28 19.79
N ILE A 13 2.46 -8.99 18.67
CA ILE A 13 1.29 -9.85 18.43
C ILE A 13 1.19 -10.92 19.51
N LEU A 14 2.28 -11.65 19.76
CA LEU A 14 2.31 -12.73 20.75
C LEU A 14 2.12 -12.24 22.20
N GLN A 15 2.62 -11.04 22.53
CA GLN A 15 2.43 -10.41 23.85
C GLN A 15 0.99 -10.02 24.13
N HIS A 16 0.21 -9.69 23.11
CA HIS A 16 -1.20 -9.30 23.24
C HIS A 16 -2.14 -10.43 22.81
N TYR A 17 -1.60 -11.64 22.65
CA TYR A 17 -2.37 -12.79 22.27
C TYR A 17 -3.24 -13.24 23.45
N ALA A 18 -4.55 -13.32 23.21
CA ALA A 18 -5.52 -13.85 24.15
C ALA A 18 -6.13 -15.12 23.53
N PRO A 19 -5.78 -16.33 24.02
CA PRO A 19 -6.31 -17.56 23.48
C PRO A 19 -7.83 -17.65 23.68
N SER A 20 -8.50 -18.37 22.78
CA SER A 20 -9.93 -18.68 22.91
C SER A 20 -10.12 -19.86 23.86
N ASP A 21 -11.00 -19.70 24.85
CA ASP A 21 -11.23 -20.65 25.95
C ASP A 21 -11.50 -22.10 25.49
N ASP A 22 -12.16 -22.28 24.34
CA ASP A 22 -12.60 -23.60 23.86
C ASP A 22 -11.63 -24.29 22.88
N PHE A 23 -10.52 -23.66 22.50
CA PHE A 23 -9.65 -24.18 21.43
C PHE A 23 -8.18 -24.31 21.82
N GLU A 24 -7.68 -23.47 22.73
CA GLU A 24 -6.25 -23.39 23.02
C GLU A 24 -5.95 -23.58 24.50
N GLU A 25 -5.03 -24.50 24.78
CA GLU A 25 -4.80 -24.98 26.14
C GLU A 25 -3.83 -24.11 26.95
N ARG A 26 -3.09 -23.19 26.32
CA ARG A 26 -1.99 -22.44 26.98
C ARG A 26 -1.81 -21.02 26.47
N ASP A 27 -1.67 -20.10 27.42
CA ASP A 27 -1.16 -18.76 27.18
C ASP A 27 0.29 -18.77 26.70
N VAL A 28 0.66 -17.70 26.00
CA VAL A 28 2.05 -17.47 25.58
C VAL A 28 2.87 -17.01 26.79
N ASP A 29 3.81 -17.84 27.23
CA ASP A 29 4.69 -17.52 28.35
C ASP A 29 5.91 -16.66 27.96
N ALA A 30 6.54 -16.06 28.97
CA ALA A 30 7.69 -15.16 28.79
C ALA A 30 8.93 -15.87 28.24
N ASP A 31 9.13 -17.14 28.60
CA ASP A 31 10.27 -17.93 28.15
C ASP A 31 10.19 -18.22 26.65
N LEU A 32 9.00 -18.57 26.17
CA LEU A 32 8.72 -18.74 24.76
C LEU A 32 8.94 -17.43 23.99
N LEU A 33 8.47 -16.29 24.52
CA LEU A 33 8.71 -14.98 23.91
C LEU A 33 10.20 -14.65 23.80
N MET A 34 11.00 -14.94 24.83
CA MET A 34 12.46 -14.74 24.79
C MET A 34 13.13 -15.62 23.75
N MET A 35 12.74 -16.90 23.66
CA MET A 35 13.28 -17.83 22.66
C MET A 35 12.97 -17.36 21.24
N ILE A 36 11.72 -16.93 21.00
CA ILE A 36 11.29 -16.40 19.71
C ILE A 36 12.05 -15.12 19.38
N GLN A 37 12.17 -14.18 20.31
CA GLN A 37 12.89 -12.92 20.11
C GLN A 37 14.35 -13.17 19.73
N ARG A 38 15.03 -14.09 20.42
CA ARG A 38 16.41 -14.47 20.10
C ARG A 38 16.54 -14.98 18.67
N ARG A 39 15.63 -15.86 18.23
CA ARG A 39 15.66 -16.42 16.87
C ARG A 39 15.31 -15.39 15.80
N LEU A 40 14.39 -14.47 16.08
CA LEU A 40 14.04 -13.38 15.18
C LEU A 40 15.19 -12.37 15.02
N ASN A 41 15.95 -12.11 16.08
CA ASN A 41 17.13 -11.25 16.03
C ASN A 41 18.25 -11.88 15.18
N GLN A 42 18.49 -13.19 15.32
CA GLN A 42 19.43 -13.92 14.46
C GLN A 42 19.04 -13.81 12.98
N ARG A 43 17.75 -13.94 12.68
CA ARG A 43 17.21 -13.77 11.33
C ARG A 43 17.39 -12.35 10.80
N ALA A 44 17.12 -11.33 11.62
CA ALA A 44 17.29 -9.93 11.24
C ALA A 44 18.76 -9.64 10.88
N ASN A 45 19.69 -10.12 11.70
CA ASN A 45 21.13 -9.98 11.46
C ASN A 45 21.57 -10.67 10.16
N ALA A 46 21.10 -11.90 9.92
CA ALA A 46 21.41 -12.64 8.69
C ALA A 46 20.89 -11.94 7.42
N ASN A 47 19.79 -11.19 7.53
CA ASN A 47 19.18 -10.45 6.44
C ASN A 47 19.71 -9.01 6.29
N GLY A 48 20.70 -8.61 7.10
CA GLY A 48 21.25 -7.24 7.08
C GLY A 48 20.24 -6.16 7.47
N MET A 49 19.20 -6.50 8.23
CA MET A 49 18.23 -5.50 8.70
C MET A 49 18.89 -4.53 9.68
N ASN A 50 18.59 -3.25 9.53
CA ASN A 50 19.03 -2.22 10.47
C ASN A 50 18.24 -2.30 11.80
N ALA A 51 18.78 -1.68 12.85
CA ALA A 51 18.14 -1.69 14.18
C ALA A 51 16.81 -0.93 14.19
N GLU A 52 16.64 0.08 13.35
CA GLU A 52 15.40 0.86 13.25
C GLU A 52 14.26 -0.01 12.72
N ASP A 53 14.44 -0.68 11.58
CA ASP A 53 13.46 -1.58 10.98
C ASP A 53 13.14 -2.78 11.87
N GLN A 54 14.11 -3.23 12.67
CA GLN A 54 13.90 -4.31 13.63
C GLN A 54 12.95 -3.90 14.76
N ASN A 55 13.00 -2.63 15.17
CA ASN A 55 12.22 -2.05 16.26
C ASN A 55 10.92 -1.39 15.78
N THR A 56 10.71 -1.25 14.47
CA THR A 56 9.46 -0.74 13.90
C THR A 56 8.28 -1.65 14.25
N LEU A 57 7.32 -1.11 15.01
CA LEU A 57 6.07 -1.79 15.38
C LEU A 57 4.95 -1.48 14.38
N ILE A 58 4.73 -0.19 14.10
CA ILE A 58 3.63 0.27 13.26
C ILE A 58 4.17 0.54 11.85
N VAL A 59 3.56 -0.08 10.86
CA VAL A 59 3.77 0.32 9.46
C VAL A 59 2.91 1.55 9.23
N MET A 60 3.50 2.62 8.70
CA MET A 60 2.71 3.76 8.25
C MET A 60 1.67 3.25 7.24
N GLY A 61 0.40 3.63 7.42
CA GLY A 61 -0.71 3.17 6.57
C GLY A 61 -0.56 3.61 5.11
N THR A 62 -1.65 3.54 4.33
CA THR A 62 -1.68 4.07 2.96
C THR A 62 -1.58 5.59 3.00
N TYR A 63 -0.37 6.12 3.20
CA TYR A 63 -0.06 7.49 2.85
C TYR A 63 -0.23 7.58 1.34
N LEU A 64 -1.42 8.01 0.92
CA LEU A 64 -1.65 8.32 -0.48
C LEU A 64 -0.69 9.46 -0.81
N GLN A 65 0.14 9.23 -1.82
CA GLN A 65 0.92 10.31 -2.39
C GLN A 65 -0.06 11.45 -2.73
N PRO A 66 0.23 12.70 -2.35
CA PRO A 66 -0.65 13.83 -2.68
C PRO A 66 -0.99 13.80 -4.17
N PHE A 67 -2.22 14.23 -4.49
CA PHE A 67 -2.78 14.35 -5.85
C PHE A 67 -1.69 14.70 -6.86
N ASP A 68 -1.64 13.99 -7.98
CA ASP A 68 -0.55 14.09 -8.95
C ASP A 68 -0.19 15.56 -9.26
N CYS A 69 0.92 16.04 -8.69
CA CYS A 69 1.44 17.40 -8.87
C CYS A 69 2.27 17.54 -10.15
N HIS A 70 2.09 16.65 -11.14
CA HIS A 70 2.84 16.76 -12.39
C HIS A 70 2.69 18.16 -13.02
N CYS A 71 3.78 18.65 -13.61
CA CYS A 71 3.82 19.93 -14.31
C CYS A 71 2.78 19.97 -15.44
N PHE A 72 2.38 21.18 -15.84
CA PHE A 72 1.50 21.39 -16.99
C PHE A 72 1.97 20.58 -18.21
N VAL A 73 1.12 19.68 -18.71
CA VAL A 73 1.39 18.87 -19.89
C VAL A 73 0.70 19.52 -21.09
N HIS A 74 1.51 20.04 -22.02
CA HIS A 74 1.00 20.54 -23.29
C HIS A 74 0.52 19.37 -24.17
N SER A 75 -0.61 19.56 -24.86
CA SER A 75 -1.09 18.62 -25.86
C SER A 75 -0.85 19.20 -27.25
N ASP A 76 -0.09 18.49 -28.08
CA ASP A 76 0.12 18.85 -29.50
C ASP A 76 -1.04 18.41 -30.39
N PHE A 77 -2.14 17.92 -29.80
CA PHE A 77 -3.29 17.44 -30.55
C PHE A 77 -3.98 18.60 -31.27
N PRO A 78 -4.04 18.59 -32.62
CA PRO A 78 -4.68 19.67 -33.36
C PRO A 78 -6.20 19.57 -33.19
N LEU A 79 -6.78 20.56 -32.50
CA LEU A 79 -8.23 20.60 -32.23
C LEU A 79 -9.07 20.59 -33.52
N GLN A 80 -8.51 21.04 -34.64
CA GLN A 80 -9.17 21.05 -35.94
C GLN A 80 -9.45 19.64 -36.48
N THR A 81 -8.72 18.62 -36.02
CA THR A 81 -8.95 17.22 -36.38
C THR A 81 -9.83 16.49 -35.39
N LEU A 82 -10.26 17.14 -34.31
CA LEU A 82 -11.14 16.55 -33.31
C LEU A 82 -12.51 16.29 -33.93
N SER A 83 -12.94 15.03 -33.89
CA SER A 83 -14.30 14.64 -34.27
C SER A 83 -14.98 13.93 -33.11
N LEU A 84 -16.27 14.21 -32.91
CA LEU A 84 -17.05 13.59 -31.85
C LEU A 84 -17.63 12.26 -32.33
N PRO A 85 -17.42 11.15 -31.59
CA PRO A 85 -18.10 9.90 -31.87
C PRO A 85 -19.62 10.04 -31.81
N THR A 86 -20.32 9.39 -32.73
CA THR A 86 -21.79 9.44 -32.82
C THR A 86 -22.48 8.86 -31.59
N CYS A 87 -21.86 7.89 -30.92
CA CYS A 87 -22.36 7.27 -29.69
C CYS A 87 -22.43 8.24 -28.48
N LEU A 88 -21.80 9.42 -28.57
CA LEU A 88 -21.92 10.45 -27.52
C LEU A 88 -23.21 11.27 -27.63
N HIS A 89 -23.97 11.14 -28.74
CA HIS A 89 -25.21 11.89 -28.99
C HIS A 89 -25.06 13.43 -28.88
N LEU A 90 -23.86 13.97 -29.11
CA LEU A 90 -23.54 15.41 -29.03
C LEU A 90 -23.69 16.14 -30.38
N GLN A 91 -24.52 15.62 -31.29
CA GLN A 91 -24.64 16.10 -32.67
C GLN A 91 -25.07 17.58 -32.77
N GLN A 92 -25.81 18.07 -31.77
CA GLN A 92 -26.23 19.47 -31.65
C GLN A 92 -25.07 20.46 -31.44
N PHE A 93 -23.89 19.97 -31.04
CA PHE A 93 -22.69 20.79 -30.77
C PHE A 93 -21.62 20.65 -31.85
N CYS A 94 -21.87 19.86 -32.90
CA CYS A 94 -20.95 19.79 -34.04
C CYS A 94 -20.98 21.13 -34.79
N SER A 95 -19.84 21.83 -34.90
CA SER A 95 -19.71 23.06 -35.70
C SER A 95 -20.11 22.78 -37.14
N GLY A 96 -21.29 23.29 -37.52
CA GLY A 96 -21.79 23.27 -38.88
C GLY A 96 -20.86 24.03 -39.82
N ARG A 97 -20.73 23.48 -41.03
CA ARG A 97 -20.18 24.17 -42.21
C ARG A 97 -20.82 25.55 -42.34
N THR A 98 -20.07 26.62 -42.15
CA THR A 98 -20.42 27.93 -42.69
C THR A 98 -20.35 27.83 -44.22
N GLN A 99 -21.51 27.70 -44.87
CA GLN A 99 -21.63 27.93 -46.31
C GLN A 99 -21.36 29.42 -46.56
N ILE A 100 -20.25 29.73 -47.22
CA ILE A 100 -19.95 31.06 -47.74
C ILE A 100 -20.62 31.12 -49.13
N LEU A 101 -21.63 31.98 -49.26
CA LEU A 101 -22.10 32.52 -50.54
C LEU A 101 -21.09 33.58 -51.02
#